data_AF-A0A1E4MF29-F1
#
_entry.id   AF-A0A1E4MF29-F1
#
_cell.length_a   1.000
_cell.length_b   1.000
_cell.length_c   1.000
_cell.angle_alpha   90.00
_cell.angle_beta   90.00
_cell.angle_gamma   90.00
#
_symmetry.space_group_name_H-M   'P 1'
#
loop_
_entity.id
_entity.type
_entity.pdbx_description
1 polymer ?
#
loop_
_entity_poly.entity_id
_entity_poly.type
_entity_poly.pdbx_seq_one_letter_code
_entity_poly.pdbx_strand_id
1 'polypeptide(L)'
;MAGDPEDIRAWQRLDAEITTSGRIEDKDVARLAALGVRHVVNLALETHPEALADEGAKLTGQGIAYTHIPVPFDAPGEDHFAAFRKAVEEGPRPVHVHCIMNWRVSAFFYRLNRDHRGMAEPEARAIMERQWSPDGSDRPEAEVWAAFIAESAR
;
A
#
# COMPACT_ATOMS: atom_id res chain seq x y z
N MET A 1 13.31 -5.28 -19.32
CA MET A 1 12.66 -5.12 -18.00
C MET A 1 11.35 -5.88 -18.06
N ALA A 2 11.04 -6.70 -17.06
CA ALA A 2 9.73 -7.35 -17.01
C ALA A 2 8.64 -6.26 -16.93
N GLY A 3 7.56 -6.42 -17.69
CA GLY A 3 6.40 -5.53 -17.62
C GLY A 3 5.67 -5.67 -16.29
N ASP A 4 4.75 -4.73 -16.02
CA ASP A 4 3.92 -4.79 -14.81
C ASP A 4 3.01 -6.04 -14.81
N PRO A 5 2.81 -6.66 -13.64
CA PRO A 5 1.95 -7.82 -13.51
C PRO A 5 0.47 -7.40 -13.60
N GLU A 6 -0.26 -7.98 -14.55
CA GLU A 6 -1.68 -7.69 -14.74
C GLU A 6 -2.60 -8.53 -13.83
N ASP A 7 -2.08 -9.60 -13.26
CA ASP A 7 -2.83 -10.57 -12.45
C ASP A 7 -2.65 -10.40 -10.93
N ILE A 8 -1.72 -9.55 -10.49
CA ILE A 8 -1.68 -9.15 -9.08
C ILE A 8 -2.86 -8.21 -8.83
N ARG A 9 -3.67 -8.55 -7.84
CA ARG A 9 -4.91 -7.84 -7.52
C ARG A 9 -4.65 -6.35 -7.39
N ALA A 10 -5.43 -5.53 -8.11
CA ALA A 10 -5.39 -4.08 -7.99
C ALA A 10 -3.97 -3.49 -8.14
N TRP A 11 -3.12 -4.07 -9.00
CA TRP A 11 -1.78 -3.55 -9.24
C TRP A 11 -1.82 -2.13 -9.80
N GLN A 12 -0.93 -1.28 -9.29
CA GLN A 12 -0.70 0.06 -9.81
C GLN A 12 0.76 0.45 -9.63
N ARG A 13 1.39 0.91 -10.72
CA ARG A 13 2.65 1.62 -10.66
C ARG A 13 2.39 3.11 -10.51
N LEU A 14 2.96 3.72 -9.48
CA LEU A 14 2.87 5.17 -9.25
C LEU A 14 3.99 5.89 -10.00
N ASP A 15 5.21 5.34 -9.95
CA ASP A 15 6.38 5.86 -10.64
C ASP A 15 7.44 4.76 -10.86
N ALA A 16 8.68 5.16 -11.21
CA ALA A 16 9.78 4.23 -11.45
C ALA A 16 10.20 3.43 -10.19
N GLU A 17 9.97 3.97 -8.99
CA GLU A 17 10.43 3.40 -7.72
C GLU A 17 9.31 2.88 -6.83
N ILE A 18 8.05 3.21 -7.11
CA ILE A 18 6.91 2.88 -6.26
C ILE A 18 5.84 2.11 -7.04
N THR A 19 5.50 0.94 -6.50
CA THR A 19 4.39 0.11 -6.97
C THR A 19 3.48 -0.24 -5.80
N THR A 20 2.19 -0.45 -6.08
CA THR A 20 1.19 -0.81 -5.08
C THR A 20 0.28 -1.94 -5.56
N SER A 21 -0.31 -2.69 -4.64
CA SER A 21 -1.32 -3.69 -4.97
C SER A 21 -2.23 -4.08 -3.79
N GLY A 22 -3.20 -4.94 -4.09
CA GLY A 22 -3.83 -5.81 -3.13
C GLY A 22 -2.92 -6.98 -2.75
N ARG A 23 -3.50 -8.08 -2.28
CA ARG A 23 -2.73 -9.21 -1.76
C ARG A 23 -1.74 -9.74 -2.79
N ILE A 24 -0.58 -10.17 -2.30
CA ILE A 24 0.40 -10.93 -3.06
C ILE A 24 0.28 -12.41 -2.71
N GLU A 25 0.60 -13.27 -3.67
CA GLU A 25 0.59 -14.72 -3.52
C GLU A 25 2.02 -15.29 -3.56
N ASP A 26 2.17 -16.57 -3.24
CA ASP A 26 3.47 -17.26 -3.34
C ASP A 26 4.17 -17.06 -4.69
N LYS A 27 3.40 -17.07 -5.78
CA LYS A 27 3.91 -16.85 -7.14
C LYS A 27 4.48 -15.44 -7.36
N ASP A 28 4.05 -14.46 -6.57
CA ASP A 28 4.37 -13.05 -6.78
C ASP A 28 5.70 -12.67 -6.11
N VAL A 29 6.13 -13.39 -5.08
CA VAL A 29 7.38 -13.11 -4.35
C VAL A 29 8.58 -13.07 -5.31
N ALA A 30 8.74 -14.08 -6.15
CA ALA A 30 9.81 -14.12 -7.14
C ALA A 30 9.64 -13.07 -8.25
N ARG A 31 8.39 -12.71 -8.59
CA ARG A 31 8.08 -11.70 -9.61
C ARG A 31 8.45 -10.30 -9.12
N LEU A 32 8.14 -9.96 -7.87
CA LEU A 32 8.56 -8.71 -7.24
C LEU A 32 10.08 -8.58 -7.25
N ALA A 33 10.81 -9.66 -6.93
CA ALA A 33 12.28 -9.67 -7.02
C ALA A 33 12.77 -9.42 -8.45
N ALA A 34 12.17 -10.08 -9.44
CA ALA A 34 12.49 -9.91 -10.86
C ALA A 34 12.16 -8.51 -11.40
N LEU A 35 11.16 -7.83 -10.82
CA LEU A 35 10.85 -6.42 -11.09
C LEU A 35 11.84 -5.45 -10.46
N GLY A 36 12.78 -5.95 -9.65
CA GLY A 36 13.80 -5.14 -8.99
C GLY A 36 13.34 -4.54 -7.66
N VAL A 37 12.18 -4.95 -7.12
CA VAL A 37 11.73 -4.52 -5.79
C VAL A 37 12.82 -4.85 -4.76
N ARG A 38 13.09 -3.91 -3.87
CA ARG A 38 14.06 -4.02 -2.77
C ARG A 38 13.42 -4.00 -1.40
N HIS A 39 12.18 -3.49 -1.31
CA HIS A 39 11.44 -3.40 -0.07
C HIS A 39 9.97 -3.66 -0.32
N VAL A 40 9.35 -4.46 0.55
CA VAL A 40 7.90 -4.61 0.64
C VAL A 40 7.39 -4.04 1.96
N VAL A 41 6.36 -3.20 1.87
CA VAL A 41 5.61 -2.68 3.01
C VAL A 41 4.19 -3.28 2.98
N ASN A 42 3.87 -4.11 3.96
CA ASN A 42 2.58 -4.77 4.07
C ASN A 42 1.69 -4.08 5.10
N LEU A 43 0.53 -3.58 4.67
CA LEU A 43 -0.45 -2.90 5.52
C LEU A 43 -1.63 -3.80 5.97
N ALA A 44 -1.67 -5.05 5.51
CA ALA A 44 -2.72 -6.00 5.86
C ALA A 44 -2.50 -6.61 7.24
N LEU A 45 -3.59 -7.07 7.86
CA LEU A 45 -3.51 -7.92 9.06
C LEU A 45 -3.09 -9.33 8.65
N GLU A 46 -2.11 -9.92 9.36
CA GLU A 46 -1.70 -11.32 9.15
C GLU A 46 -2.85 -12.31 9.40
N THR A 47 -3.82 -11.94 10.23
CA THR A 47 -4.99 -12.75 10.55
C THR A 47 -6.04 -12.77 9.43
N HIS A 48 -5.85 -11.98 8.36
CA HIS A 48 -6.78 -11.98 7.24
C HIS A 48 -6.71 -13.34 6.49
N PRO A 49 -7.84 -13.95 6.10
CA PRO A 49 -7.84 -15.28 5.44
C PRO A 49 -7.05 -15.34 4.13
N GLU A 50 -6.89 -14.20 3.47
CA GLU A 50 -6.13 -14.07 2.24
C GLU A 50 -4.69 -13.52 2.44
N ALA A 51 -4.22 -13.38 3.68
CA ALA A 51 -2.85 -13.00 3.97
C ALA A 51 -1.88 -14.14 3.59
N LEU A 52 -0.72 -13.78 3.04
CA LEU A 52 0.29 -14.76 2.69
C LEU A 52 0.99 -15.25 3.96
N ALA A 53 0.89 -16.55 4.24
CA ALA A 53 1.61 -17.15 5.36
C ALA A 53 3.13 -16.99 5.17
N ASP A 54 3.83 -16.64 6.25
CA ASP A 54 5.29 -16.44 6.29
C ASP A 54 5.82 -15.43 5.26
N GLU A 55 5.00 -14.45 4.86
CA GLU A 55 5.32 -13.47 3.81
C GLU A 55 6.69 -12.82 3.99
N GLY A 56 6.99 -12.33 5.20
CA GLY A 56 8.27 -11.70 5.50
C GLY A 56 9.48 -12.64 5.31
N ALA A 57 9.34 -13.92 5.66
CA ALA A 57 10.40 -14.91 5.46
C ALA A 57 10.60 -15.21 3.97
N LYS A 58 9.51 -15.34 3.20
CA LYS A 58 9.56 -15.57 1.75
C LYS A 58 10.24 -14.42 1.00
N LEU A 59 9.88 -13.18 1.35
CA LEU A 59 10.48 -11.97 0.77
C LEU A 59 11.96 -11.83 1.15
N THR A 60 12.30 -12.03 2.43
CA THR A 60 13.69 -12.01 2.89
C THR A 60 14.53 -13.09 2.19
N GLY A 61 13.95 -14.27 1.93
CA GLY A 61 14.58 -15.34 1.16
C GLY A 61 14.90 -14.96 -0.30
N GLN A 62 14.23 -13.96 -0.86
CA GLN A 62 14.51 -13.37 -2.18
C GLN A 62 15.41 -12.11 -2.10
N GLY A 63 15.92 -11.77 -0.91
CA GLY A 63 16.73 -10.56 -0.69
C GLY A 63 15.92 -9.27 -0.69
N ILE A 64 14.60 -9.35 -0.51
CA ILE A 64 13.72 -8.19 -0.40
C ILE A 64 13.54 -7.85 1.09
N ALA A 65 13.84 -6.60 1.47
CA ALA A 65 13.55 -6.10 2.80
C ALA A 65 12.03 -6.12 3.05
N TYR A 66 11.62 -6.32 4.31
CA TYR A 66 10.21 -6.41 4.68
C TYR A 66 9.89 -5.52 5.87
N THR A 67 8.76 -4.80 5.79
CA THR A 67 8.20 -4.05 6.91
C THR A 67 6.71 -4.31 6.97
N HIS A 68 6.27 -4.82 8.12
CA HIS A 68 4.86 -5.06 8.38
C HIS A 68 4.28 -3.98 9.28
N ILE A 69 3.19 -3.37 8.85
CA ILE A 69 2.46 -2.31 9.56
C ILE A 69 0.99 -2.70 9.56
N PRO A 70 0.54 -3.56 10.49
CA PRO A 70 -0.81 -4.07 10.48
C PRO A 70 -1.82 -2.93 10.73
N VAL A 71 -2.58 -2.53 9.71
CA VAL A 71 -3.60 -1.49 9.84
C VAL A 71 -4.99 -2.15 9.94
N PRO A 72 -5.67 -2.07 11.10
CA PRO A 72 -7.08 -2.46 11.22
C PRO A 72 -7.93 -1.71 10.19
N PHE A 73 -8.79 -2.41 9.46
CA PHE A 73 -9.56 -1.74 8.41
C PHE A 73 -10.63 -0.82 8.98
N ASP A 74 -11.15 -1.13 10.16
CA ASP A 74 -12.15 -0.38 10.90
C ASP A 74 -11.55 0.71 11.82
N ALA A 75 -10.22 0.74 11.97
CA ALA A 75 -9.53 1.71 12.83
C ALA A 75 -8.14 2.10 12.27
N PRO A 76 -8.05 2.76 11.09
CA PRO A 76 -6.84 3.45 10.69
C PRO A 76 -6.49 4.56 11.69
N GLY A 77 -5.21 4.91 11.80
CA GLY A 77 -4.75 5.89 12.79
C GLY A 77 -3.42 6.54 12.43
N GLU A 78 -3.12 7.67 13.07
CA GLU A 78 -1.93 8.48 12.76
C GLU A 78 -0.62 7.74 12.97
N ASP A 79 -0.53 6.88 13.99
CA ASP A 79 0.68 6.06 14.22
C ASP A 79 0.94 5.10 13.05
N HIS A 80 -0.13 4.53 12.46
CA HIS A 80 -0.02 3.70 11.26
C HIS A 80 0.48 4.52 10.07
N PHE A 81 -0.05 5.74 9.89
CA PHE A 81 0.37 6.63 8.80
C PHE A 81 1.83 7.07 8.95
N ALA A 82 2.23 7.45 10.16
CA ALA A 82 3.61 7.84 10.46
C ALA A 82 4.60 6.68 10.21
N ALA A 83 4.24 5.46 10.63
CA ALA A 83 5.04 4.27 10.36
C ALA A 83 5.14 3.97 8.85
N PHE A 84 4.02 4.08 8.13
CA PHE A 84 3.98 3.90 6.67
C PHE A 84 4.87 4.91 5.95
N ARG A 85 4.71 6.19 6.28
CA ARG A 85 5.50 7.27 5.68
C ARG A 85 6.99 7.01 5.90
N LYS A 86 7.39 6.70 7.13
CA LYS A 86 8.77 6.35 7.46
C LYS A 86 9.27 5.18 6.60
N ALA A 87 8.50 4.09 6.51
CA ALA A 87 8.89 2.92 5.74
C ALA A 87 9.05 3.23 4.23
N VAL A 88 8.19 4.07 3.66
CA VAL A 88 8.24 4.42 2.23
C VAL A 88 9.29 5.48 1.91
N GLU A 89 9.50 6.46 2.78
CA GLU A 89 10.41 7.60 2.54
C GLU A 89 11.86 7.30 2.94
N GLU A 90 12.08 6.52 3.99
CA GLU A 90 13.42 6.21 4.51
C GLU A 90 13.87 4.78 4.17
N GLY A 91 12.97 3.94 3.65
CA GLY A 91 13.24 2.54 3.32
C GLY A 91 13.97 2.33 1.98
N PRO A 92 14.45 1.09 1.72
CA PRO A 92 15.10 0.75 0.45
C PRO A 92 14.17 0.94 -0.76
N ARG A 93 14.74 1.36 -1.90
CA ARG A 93 14.03 1.54 -3.17
C ARG A 93 14.56 0.59 -4.24
N PRO A 94 13.74 0.15 -5.22
CA PRO A 94 12.29 0.36 -5.35
C PRO A 94 11.45 -0.32 -4.26
N VAL A 95 10.35 0.32 -3.87
CA VAL A 95 9.42 -0.16 -2.84
C VAL A 95 8.10 -0.63 -3.47
N HIS A 96 7.59 -1.74 -2.95
CA HIS A 96 6.24 -2.22 -3.23
C HIS A 96 5.40 -2.16 -1.95
N VAL A 97 4.26 -1.48 -1.99
CA VAL A 97 3.36 -1.36 -0.84
C VAL A 97 2.06 -2.08 -1.14
N HIS A 98 1.63 -3.00 -0.28
CA HIS A 98 0.37 -3.70 -0.51
C HIS A 98 -0.49 -3.83 0.74
N CYS A 99 -1.75 -4.20 0.52
CA CYS A 99 -2.63 -4.74 1.55
C CYS A 99 -3.43 -5.91 0.96
N ILE A 100 -4.74 -6.02 1.25
CA ILE A 100 -5.59 -7.07 0.65
C ILE A 100 -6.23 -6.61 -0.66
N MET A 101 -6.70 -5.36 -0.73
CA MET A 101 -7.47 -4.82 -1.87
C MET A 101 -6.87 -3.57 -2.50
N ASN A 102 -5.67 -3.15 -2.06
CA ASN A 102 -5.04 -1.85 -2.36
C ASN A 102 -5.77 -0.62 -1.77
N TRP A 103 -6.81 -0.81 -0.96
CA TRP A 103 -7.60 0.28 -0.39
C TRP A 103 -6.84 1.09 0.66
N ARG A 104 -6.31 0.43 1.70
CA ARG A 104 -5.48 1.07 2.74
C ARG A 104 -4.31 1.84 2.13
N VAL A 105 -3.65 1.19 1.18
CA VAL A 105 -2.46 1.70 0.50
C VAL A 105 -2.80 2.93 -0.33
N SER A 106 -3.88 2.88 -1.13
CA SER A 106 -4.33 4.03 -1.90
C SER A 106 -4.67 5.24 -1.01
N ALA A 107 -5.37 5.02 0.11
CA ALA A 107 -5.71 6.06 1.07
C ALA A 107 -4.46 6.66 1.76
N PHE A 108 -3.49 5.82 2.12
CA PHE A 108 -2.23 6.27 2.72
C PHE A 108 -1.37 7.05 1.71
N PHE A 109 -1.30 6.61 0.45
CA PHE A 109 -0.62 7.37 -0.61
C PHE A 109 -1.34 8.68 -0.95
N TYR A 110 -2.67 8.73 -0.91
CA TYR A 110 -3.42 9.97 -1.04
C TYR A 110 -2.98 11.01 -0.02
N ARG A 111 -2.99 10.65 1.27
CA ARG A 111 -2.53 11.53 2.34
C ARG A 111 -1.06 11.90 2.17
N LEU A 112 -0.19 10.94 1.87
CA LEU A 112 1.24 11.21 1.66
C LEU A 112 1.47 12.22 0.54
N ASN A 113 0.81 12.02 -0.60
CA ASN A 113 0.95 12.88 -1.76
C ASN A 113 0.44 14.30 -1.48
N ARG A 114 -0.74 14.42 -0.87
CA ARG A 114 -1.38 15.70 -0.54
C ARG A 114 -0.63 16.45 0.57
N ASP A 115 -0.35 15.77 1.69
CA ASP A 115 0.09 16.42 2.93
C ASP A 115 1.60 16.61 3.02
N HIS A 116 2.39 15.80 2.30
CA HIS A 116 3.86 15.80 2.43
C HIS A 116 4.62 15.97 1.11
N ARG A 117 4.02 15.62 -0.04
CA ARG A 117 4.66 15.78 -1.35
C ARG A 117 4.15 16.99 -2.15
N GLY A 118 3.20 17.74 -1.60
CA GLY A 118 2.65 18.95 -2.23
C GLY A 118 1.86 18.71 -3.51
N MET A 119 1.41 17.46 -3.75
CA MET A 119 0.55 17.13 -4.87
C MET A 119 -0.81 17.80 -4.69
N ALA A 120 -1.36 18.37 -5.76
CA ALA A 120 -2.69 18.97 -5.71
C ALA A 120 -3.74 17.92 -5.31
N GLU A 121 -4.67 18.29 -4.45
CA GLU A 121 -5.68 17.35 -3.92
C GLU A 121 -6.44 16.60 -5.02
N PRO A 122 -6.91 17.24 -6.13
CA PRO A 122 -7.61 16.52 -7.18
C PRO A 122 -6.73 15.47 -7.89
N GLU A 123 -5.43 15.73 -8.00
CA GLU A 123 -4.47 14.79 -8.60
C GLU A 123 -4.21 13.60 -7.66
N ALA A 124 -3.95 13.88 -6.38
CA ALA A 124 -3.76 12.84 -5.37
C ALA A 124 -5.02 11.96 -5.26
N ARG A 125 -6.20 12.57 -5.28
CA ARG A 125 -7.49 11.88 -5.26
C ARG A 125 -7.68 10.99 -6.49
N ALA A 126 -7.41 11.51 -7.69
CA ALA A 126 -7.52 10.72 -8.92
C ALA A 126 -6.61 9.48 -8.93
N ILE A 127 -5.45 9.52 -8.27
CA ILE A 127 -4.58 8.34 -8.10
C ILE A 127 -5.22 7.30 -7.19
N MET A 128 -5.78 7.73 -6.05
CA MET A 128 -6.44 6.86 -5.07
C MET A 128 -7.68 6.19 -5.65
N GLU A 129 -8.52 6.97 -6.33
CA GLU A 129 -9.82 6.54 -6.86
C GLU A 129 -9.70 5.51 -7.99
N ARG A 130 -8.51 5.30 -8.55
CA ARG A 130 -8.24 4.14 -9.41
C ARG A 130 -8.46 2.81 -8.69
N GLN A 131 -8.23 2.78 -7.39
CA GLN A 131 -8.36 1.57 -6.56
C GLN A 131 -9.59 1.64 -5.67
N TRP A 132 -9.84 2.80 -5.05
CA TRP A 132 -10.92 2.96 -4.11
C TRP A 132 -11.28 4.41 -3.85
N SER A 133 -12.58 4.69 -3.72
CA SER A 133 -13.10 5.95 -3.19
C SER A 133 -13.91 5.63 -1.92
N PRO A 134 -13.46 6.06 -0.72
CA PRO A 134 -14.24 5.88 0.50
C PRO A 134 -15.61 6.58 0.44
N ASP A 135 -15.65 7.76 -0.17
CA ASP A 135 -16.86 8.60 -0.28
C ASP A 135 -17.96 7.95 -1.16
N GLY A 136 -17.59 7.02 -2.03
CA GLY A 136 -18.51 6.30 -2.93
C GLY A 136 -18.81 4.85 -2.52
N SER A 137 -18.47 4.45 -1.29
CA SER A 137 -18.55 3.07 -0.82
C SER A 137 -19.66 2.87 0.21
N ASP A 138 -20.56 1.91 -0.04
CA ASP A 138 -21.67 1.55 0.87
C ASP A 138 -21.22 0.75 2.12
N ARG A 139 -19.92 0.54 2.29
CA ARG A 139 -19.37 -0.19 3.44
C ARG A 139 -19.34 0.70 4.69
N PRO A 140 -19.82 0.24 5.86
CA PRO A 140 -19.74 1.01 7.11
C PRO A 140 -18.31 1.47 7.44
N GLU A 141 -17.31 0.64 7.15
CA GLU A 141 -15.91 0.97 7.42
C GLU A 141 -15.39 2.10 6.53
N ALA A 142 -16.03 2.36 5.38
CA ALA A 142 -15.63 3.43 4.47
C ALA A 142 -15.76 4.82 5.11
N GLU A 143 -16.72 5.01 6.02
CA GLU A 143 -16.87 6.28 6.76
C GLU A 143 -15.63 6.59 7.61
N VAL A 144 -15.05 5.57 8.25
CA VAL A 144 -13.84 5.74 9.06
C VAL A 144 -12.64 6.15 8.19
N TRP A 145 -12.54 5.57 6.99
CA TRP A 145 -11.51 5.96 6.03
C TRP A 145 -11.74 7.34 5.44
N ALA A 146 -12.99 7.71 5.11
CA ALA A 146 -13.34 9.04 4.63
C ALA A 146 -12.94 10.11 5.67
N ALA A 147 -13.25 9.87 6.95
CA ALA A 147 -12.82 10.72 8.05
C ALA A 147 -11.29 10.78 8.16
N PHE A 148 -10.62 9.63 8.16
CA PHE A 148 -9.16 9.53 8.25
C PHE A 148 -8.43 10.26 7.12
N ILE A 149 -8.94 10.22 5.89
CA ILE A 149 -8.32 10.93 4.76
C ILE A 149 -8.72 12.41 4.69
N ALA A 150 -9.83 12.82 5.31
CA ALA A 150 -10.22 14.22 5.40
C ALA A 150 -9.33 15.00 6.37
N GLU A 151 -8.78 14.34 7.40
CA GLU A 151 -7.77 14.93 8.27
C GLU A 151 -6.54 15.38 7.47
N SER A 152 -6.12 16.63 7.67
CA SER A 152 -4.89 17.19 7.09
C SER A 152 -3.79 17.21 8.15
N ALA A 153 -2.54 17.05 7.71
CA ALA A 153 -1.40 17.26 8.60
C ALA A 153 -1.47 18.68 9.19
N ARG A 154 -1.46 18.79 10.52
CA ARG A 154 -1.40 20.07 11.25
C ARG A 154 -0.01 20.69 11.17
#